data_AF-A0A7J5A741-F1
#
_entry.id   AF-A0A7J5A741-F1
#
_cell.length_a   1.000
_cell.length_b   1.000
_cell.length_c   1.000
_cell.angle_alpha   90.00
_cell.angle_beta   90.00
_cell.angle_gamma   90.00
#
_symmetry.space_group_name_H-M   'P 1'
#
loop_
_entity.id
_entity.type
_entity.pdbx_description
1 polymer ?
#
loop_
_entity_poly.entity_id
_entity_poly.type
_entity_poly.pdbx_seq_one_letter_code
_entity_poly.pdbx_strand_id
1 'polypeptide(L)'
;MRIRTEKDLEKLDNKIKEELGIDIHKYRNEEVVENFVELLVFPKYVINWVIRPVLISILAFIIGFYVLDLVHVEYVLYSIIGLILFLLAGFFMGLLFLIWKMKSDMWGIINYSLDIMKSAVADINEVSNQTTKENRKDVLSLLFKGVIHIITIPMVSKVVSDKVPFVGGIVNRIVKKILTLVSDKVKFDEEKLKNELSKNEDESNALKVYLKSISFASNGIKKVMNFTFGVAQFPLKVLFGIILLLLILFLYLIN
;
A
#
# COMPACT_ATOMS: atom_id res chain seq x y z
N MET A 1 -17.77 -6.17 11.08
CA MET A 1 -17.88 -7.31 10.13
C MET A 1 -16.55 -7.55 9.43
N ARG A 2 -16.04 -8.78 9.38
CA ARG A 2 -14.86 -9.17 8.58
C ARG A 2 -15.37 -9.75 7.26
N ILE A 3 -14.95 -9.23 6.13
CA ILE A 3 -15.42 -9.67 4.79
C ILE A 3 -14.49 -10.77 4.28
N ARG A 4 -14.99 -11.98 4.05
CA ARG A 4 -14.19 -13.11 3.54
C ARG A 4 -14.81 -13.81 2.34
N THR A 5 -16.13 -13.78 2.21
CA THR A 5 -16.90 -14.51 1.18
C THR A 5 -17.77 -13.57 0.34
N GLU A 6 -18.26 -14.04 -0.81
CA GLU A 6 -19.23 -13.29 -1.64
C GLU A 6 -20.53 -13.00 -0.88
N LYS A 7 -21.00 -13.94 -0.06
CA LYS A 7 -22.16 -13.71 0.82
C LYS A 7 -21.93 -12.58 1.83
N ASP A 8 -20.69 -12.38 2.27
CA ASP A 8 -20.36 -11.25 3.15
C ASP A 8 -20.37 -9.92 2.39
N LEU A 9 -20.04 -9.93 1.09
CA LEU A 9 -20.12 -8.76 0.22
C LEU A 9 -21.57 -8.36 -0.05
N GLU A 10 -22.44 -9.32 -0.38
CA GLU A 10 -23.87 -9.08 -0.58
C GLU A 10 -24.52 -8.53 0.69
N LYS A 11 -24.20 -9.12 1.85
CA LYS A 11 -24.66 -8.60 3.15
C LYS A 11 -24.18 -7.19 3.42
N LEU A 12 -22.94 -6.85 3.04
CA LEU A 12 -22.40 -5.51 3.20
C LEU A 12 -23.12 -4.52 2.28
N ASP A 13 -23.34 -4.88 1.02
CA ASP A 13 -24.05 -4.05 0.04
C ASP A 13 -25.49 -3.78 0.48
N ASN A 14 -26.24 -4.83 0.85
CA ASN A 14 -27.61 -4.69 1.36
C ASN A 14 -27.64 -3.82 2.62
N LYS A 15 -26.71 -4.04 3.55
CA LYS A 15 -26.61 -3.23 4.77
C LYS A 15 -26.36 -1.75 4.47
N ILE A 16 -25.53 -1.43 3.48
CA ILE A 16 -25.27 -0.04 3.05
C ILE A 16 -26.52 0.57 2.42
N LYS A 17 -27.22 -0.16 1.56
CA LYS A 17 -28.47 0.31 0.94
C LYS A 17 -29.56 0.55 1.98
N GLU A 18 -29.72 -0.38 2.92
CA GLU A 18 -30.74 -0.32 3.99
C GLU A 18 -30.44 0.78 5.02
N GLU A 19 -29.20 0.88 5.52
CA GLU A 19 -28.84 1.82 6.59
C GLU A 19 -28.45 3.21 6.10
N LEU A 20 -27.89 3.32 4.88
CA LEU A 20 -27.35 4.60 4.37
C LEU A 20 -28.15 5.16 3.19
N GLY A 21 -29.04 4.38 2.58
CA GLY A 21 -29.88 4.83 1.47
C GLY A 21 -29.12 5.14 0.18
N ILE A 22 -27.86 4.71 0.06
CA ILE A 22 -27.01 4.97 -1.11
C ILE A 22 -26.64 3.67 -1.84
N ASP A 23 -26.55 3.76 -3.16
CA ASP A 23 -25.95 2.71 -3.98
C ASP A 23 -24.44 2.98 -4.14
N ILE A 24 -23.62 2.12 -3.52
CA ILE A 24 -22.17 2.28 -3.55
C ILE A 24 -21.57 1.99 -4.94
N HIS A 25 -22.29 1.24 -5.79
CA HIS A 25 -21.81 0.93 -7.14
C HIS A 25 -21.75 2.17 -8.05
N LYS A 26 -22.55 3.21 -7.76
CA LYS A 26 -22.54 4.50 -8.46
C LYS A 26 -21.15 5.17 -8.47
N TYR A 27 -20.33 4.92 -7.45
CA TYR A 27 -18.99 5.54 -7.34
C TYR A 27 -17.89 4.76 -8.05
N ARG A 28 -18.24 3.68 -8.76
CA ARG A 28 -17.30 2.94 -9.60
C ARG A 28 -17.10 3.70 -10.91
N ASN A 29 -16.06 4.53 -10.98
CA ASN A 29 -15.67 5.18 -12.23
C ASN A 29 -14.66 4.32 -13.01
N GLU A 30 -15.01 3.96 -14.25
CA GLU A 30 -14.14 3.17 -15.14
C GLU A 30 -12.92 3.95 -15.66
N GLU A 31 -12.99 5.27 -15.84
CA GLU A 31 -11.81 6.09 -16.21
C GLU A 31 -10.75 6.09 -15.11
N VAL A 32 -11.17 6.01 -13.85
CA VAL A 32 -10.20 5.96 -12.74
C VAL A 32 -9.52 4.59 -12.61
N VAL A 33 -10.08 3.56 -13.25
CA VAL A 33 -9.44 2.27 -13.43
C VAL A 33 -8.16 2.45 -14.26
N GLU A 34 -8.14 3.35 -15.24
CA GLU A 34 -6.94 3.64 -16.04
C GLU A 34 -5.85 4.34 -15.21
N ASN A 35 -6.23 5.24 -14.31
CA ASN A 35 -5.27 5.83 -13.37
C ASN A 35 -4.67 4.77 -12.43
N PHE A 36 -5.45 3.73 -12.06
CA PHE A 36 -4.90 2.57 -11.35
C PHE A 36 -3.99 1.70 -12.20
N VAL A 37 -4.29 1.57 -13.48
CA VAL A 37 -3.46 0.85 -14.46
C VAL A 37 -2.07 1.49 -14.52
N GLU A 38 -1.96 2.81 -14.56
CA GLU A 38 -0.66 3.50 -14.58
C GLU A 38 0.14 3.31 -13.29
N LEU A 39 -0.55 3.27 -12.15
CA LEU A 39 0.08 3.03 -10.84
C LEU A 39 0.57 1.58 -10.67
N LEU A 40 0.02 0.61 -11.42
CA LEU A 40 0.21 -0.84 -11.23
C LEU A 40 0.89 -1.54 -12.42
N VAL A 41 1.69 -0.87 -13.25
CA VAL A 41 2.45 -1.49 -14.36
C VAL A 41 3.60 -2.38 -13.84
N PHE A 42 3.24 -3.46 -13.15
CA PHE A 42 4.10 -4.28 -12.29
C PHE A 42 5.27 -4.98 -13.01
N PRO A 43 5.16 -5.53 -14.24
CA PRO A 43 6.27 -6.25 -14.87
C PRO A 43 7.44 -5.35 -15.26
N LYS A 44 7.19 -4.25 -16.00
CA LYS A 44 8.22 -3.24 -16.31
C LYS A 44 8.78 -2.61 -15.05
N TYR A 45 7.92 -2.44 -14.05
CA TYR A 45 8.26 -1.84 -12.78
C TYR A 45 9.20 -2.71 -11.93
N VAL A 46 8.91 -4.01 -11.76
CA VAL A 46 9.79 -4.94 -11.02
C VAL A 46 11.16 -5.01 -11.69
N ILE A 47 11.18 -5.11 -13.02
CA ILE A 47 12.42 -5.12 -13.79
C ILE A 47 13.18 -3.80 -13.53
N ASN A 48 12.57 -2.63 -13.72
CA ASN A 48 13.26 -1.36 -13.57
C ASN A 48 13.76 -1.08 -12.15
N TRP A 49 13.00 -1.44 -11.11
CA TRP A 49 13.36 -1.16 -9.72
C TRP A 49 14.40 -2.13 -9.16
N VAL A 50 14.43 -3.38 -9.63
CA VAL A 50 15.43 -4.37 -9.20
C VAL A 50 16.70 -4.30 -10.04
N ILE A 51 16.59 -4.08 -11.36
CA ILE A 51 17.75 -4.12 -12.26
C ILE A 51 18.72 -2.96 -12.01
N ARG A 52 18.22 -1.76 -11.66
CA ARG A 52 19.06 -0.57 -11.45
C ARG A 52 20.07 -0.78 -10.31
N PRO A 53 19.67 -1.19 -9.10
CA PRO A 53 20.62 -1.52 -8.03
C PRO A 53 21.58 -2.65 -8.39
N VAL A 54 21.13 -3.69 -9.10
CA VAL A 54 22.01 -4.78 -9.55
C VAL A 54 23.09 -4.25 -10.50
N LEU A 55 22.73 -3.41 -11.47
CA LEU A 55 23.68 -2.79 -12.39
C LEU A 55 24.66 -1.87 -11.66
N ILE A 56 24.17 -1.09 -10.68
CA ILE A 56 25.04 -0.25 -9.83
C ILE A 56 26.02 -1.13 -9.04
N SER A 57 25.58 -2.27 -8.51
CA SER A 57 26.47 -3.20 -7.81
C SER A 57 27.49 -3.85 -8.72
N ILE A 58 27.13 -4.20 -9.96
CA ILE A 58 28.09 -4.70 -10.95
C ILE A 58 29.12 -3.62 -11.29
N LEU A 59 28.69 -2.37 -11.48
CA LEU A 59 29.60 -1.27 -11.75
C LEU A 59 30.55 -1.02 -10.57
N ALA A 60 30.03 -1.03 -9.34
CA ALA A 60 30.83 -0.89 -8.13
C ALA A 60 31.86 -2.03 -7.98
N PHE A 61 31.47 -3.26 -8.33
CA PHE A 61 32.37 -4.41 -8.38
C PHE A 61 33.51 -4.21 -9.40
N ILE A 62 33.20 -3.74 -10.62
CA ILE A 62 34.21 -3.47 -11.64
C ILE A 62 35.16 -2.36 -11.18
N ILE A 63 34.64 -1.29 -10.59
CA ILE A 63 35.44 -0.19 -10.04
C ILE A 63 36.38 -0.68 -8.94
N GLY A 64 35.96 -1.65 -8.14
CA GLY A 64 36.78 -2.19 -7.05
C GLY A 64 38.10 -2.80 -7.50
N PHE A 65 38.20 -3.34 -8.72
CA PHE A 65 39.50 -3.81 -9.27
C PHE A 65 40.53 -2.69 -9.44
N TYR A 66 40.10 -1.44 -9.55
CA TYR A 66 40.97 -0.27 -9.71
C TYR A 66 41.26 0.45 -8.40
N VAL A 67 40.45 0.20 -7.37
CA VAL A 67 40.52 0.90 -6.08
C VAL A 67 41.22 0.06 -5.02
N LEU A 68 41.09 -1.26 -5.07
CA LEU A 68 41.70 -2.20 -4.11
C LEU A 68 43.09 -2.59 -4.59
N ASP A 69 44.06 -2.63 -3.68
CA ASP A 69 45.45 -3.01 -3.99
C ASP A 69 45.62 -4.55 -3.98
N LEU A 70 44.95 -5.22 -4.92
CA LEU A 70 44.87 -6.68 -4.96
C LEU A 70 46.19 -7.32 -5.46
N VAL A 71 46.59 -8.43 -4.84
CA VAL A 71 47.80 -9.19 -5.15
C VAL A 71 47.47 -10.65 -5.52
N HIS A 72 47.94 -11.10 -6.69
CA HIS A 72 47.88 -12.49 -7.19
C HIS A 72 46.54 -13.23 -6.93
N VAL A 73 46.47 -13.99 -5.83
CA VAL A 73 45.32 -14.83 -5.44
C VAL A 73 44.09 -13.99 -5.08
N GLU A 74 44.29 -12.76 -4.60
CA GLU A 74 43.21 -11.84 -4.23
C GLU A 74 42.37 -11.44 -5.43
N TYR A 75 42.94 -11.34 -6.63
CA TYR A 75 42.17 -11.11 -7.86
C TYR A 75 41.14 -12.23 -8.11
N VAL A 76 41.54 -13.49 -7.89
CA VAL A 76 40.66 -14.64 -8.11
C VAL A 76 39.56 -14.67 -7.04
N LEU A 77 39.93 -14.44 -5.79
CA LEU A 77 38.97 -14.39 -4.67
C LEU A 77 37.98 -13.25 -4.86
N TYR A 78 38.45 -12.04 -5.17
CA TYR A 78 37.61 -10.88 -5.46
C TYR A 78 36.67 -11.16 -6.63
N SER A 79 37.19 -11.73 -7.71
CA SER A 79 36.40 -12.04 -8.91
C SER A 79 35.21 -12.94 -8.63
N ILE A 80 35.40 -13.99 -7.82
CA ILE A 80 34.36 -14.99 -7.57
C ILE A 80 33.47 -14.56 -6.40
N ILE A 81 34.07 -14.37 -5.21
CA ILE A 81 33.34 -14.12 -3.97
C ILE A 81 32.79 -12.69 -3.98
N GLY A 82 33.59 -11.72 -4.43
CA GLY A 82 33.17 -10.32 -4.56
C GLY A 82 31.98 -10.18 -5.50
N LEU A 83 32.04 -10.78 -6.69
CA LEU A 83 30.91 -10.74 -7.64
C LEU A 83 29.62 -11.27 -7.02
N ILE A 84 29.67 -12.42 -6.34
CA ILE A 84 28.50 -13.00 -5.67
C ILE A 84 27.95 -12.05 -4.60
N LEU A 85 28.82 -11.50 -3.74
CA LEU A 85 28.40 -10.59 -2.67
C LEU A 85 27.84 -9.26 -3.19
N PHE A 86 28.45 -8.68 -4.22
CA PHE A 86 27.93 -7.46 -4.88
C PHE A 86 26.58 -7.72 -5.56
N LEU A 87 26.43 -8.82 -6.29
CA LEU A 87 25.16 -9.19 -6.92
C LEU A 87 24.05 -9.41 -5.89
N LEU A 88 24.36 -10.12 -4.80
CA LEU A 88 23.41 -10.32 -3.71
C LEU A 88 23.03 -8.98 -3.06
N ALA A 89 24.00 -8.12 -2.75
CA ALA A 89 23.74 -6.80 -2.19
C ALA A 89 22.83 -5.96 -3.11
N GLY A 90 23.14 -5.90 -4.40
CA GLY A 90 22.35 -5.19 -5.41
C GLY A 90 20.93 -5.75 -5.52
N PHE A 91 20.78 -7.07 -5.55
CA PHE A 91 19.48 -7.73 -5.61
C PHE A 91 18.61 -7.42 -4.39
N PHE A 92 19.14 -7.57 -3.17
CA PHE A 92 18.40 -7.26 -1.94
C PHE A 92 18.05 -5.77 -1.83
N MET A 93 18.95 -4.88 -2.25
CA MET A 93 18.65 -3.44 -2.34
C MET A 93 17.51 -3.16 -3.32
N GLY A 94 17.52 -3.83 -4.49
CA GLY A 94 16.44 -3.80 -5.47
C GLY A 94 15.09 -4.23 -4.89
N LEU A 95 15.06 -5.34 -4.15
CA LEU A 95 13.84 -5.81 -3.47
C LEU A 95 13.34 -4.80 -2.42
N LEU A 96 14.24 -4.17 -1.66
CA LEU A 96 13.86 -3.15 -0.68
C LEU A 96 13.21 -1.92 -1.35
N PHE A 97 13.79 -1.45 -2.45
CA PHE A 97 13.21 -0.36 -3.23
C PHE A 97 11.87 -0.74 -3.86
N LEU A 98 11.75 -1.97 -4.37
CA LEU A 98 10.50 -2.48 -4.91
C LEU A 98 9.37 -2.40 -3.87
N ILE A 99 9.62 -2.89 -2.65
CA ILE A 99 8.61 -2.86 -1.58
C ILE A 99 8.29 -1.42 -1.16
N TRP A 100 9.28 -0.54 -1.16
CA TRP A 100 9.06 0.88 -0.85
C TRP A 100 8.17 1.56 -1.89
N LYS A 101 8.37 1.28 -3.18
CA LYS A 101 7.50 1.83 -4.22
C LYS A 101 6.10 1.19 -4.17
N MET A 102 5.98 -0.12 -3.92
CA MET A 102 4.67 -0.78 -3.73
C MET A 102 3.88 -0.13 -2.60
N LYS A 103 4.54 0.24 -1.50
CA LYS A 103 3.92 1.00 -0.41
C LYS A 103 3.38 2.35 -0.87
N SER A 104 4.13 3.06 -1.70
CA SER A 104 3.67 4.34 -2.28
C SER A 104 2.45 4.15 -3.16
N ASP A 105 2.42 3.10 -3.97
CA ASP A 105 1.29 2.84 -4.89
C ASP A 105 0.05 2.41 -4.11
N MET A 106 0.23 1.58 -3.08
CA MET A 106 -0.85 1.23 -2.14
C MET A 106 -1.43 2.46 -1.44
N TRP A 107 -0.59 3.45 -1.12
CA TRP A 107 -1.06 4.72 -0.56
C TRP A 107 -1.93 5.50 -1.54
N GLY A 108 -1.55 5.52 -2.83
CA GLY A 108 -2.37 6.10 -3.90
C GLY A 108 -3.76 5.47 -3.97
N ILE A 109 -3.83 4.13 -3.93
CA ILE A 109 -5.09 3.37 -3.92
C ILE A 109 -5.96 3.71 -2.72
N ILE A 110 -5.36 3.81 -1.54
CA ILE A 110 -6.07 4.17 -0.31
C ILE A 110 -6.59 5.60 -0.38
N ASN A 111 -5.78 6.57 -0.84
CA ASN A 111 -6.22 7.96 -0.95
C ASN A 111 -7.40 8.10 -1.90
N TYR A 112 -7.34 7.44 -3.05
CA TYR A 112 -8.48 7.40 -3.96
C TYR A 112 -9.74 6.80 -3.30
N SER A 113 -9.57 5.72 -2.54
CA SER A 113 -10.69 5.13 -1.79
C SER A 113 -11.25 6.10 -0.75
N LEU A 114 -10.40 6.90 -0.10
CA LEU A 114 -10.84 7.96 0.80
C LEU A 114 -11.57 9.08 0.06
N ASP A 115 -11.18 9.40 -1.18
CA ASP A 115 -11.85 10.42 -2.00
C ASP A 115 -13.22 9.95 -2.52
N ILE A 116 -13.36 8.68 -2.90
CA ILE A 116 -14.69 8.06 -3.14
C ILE A 116 -15.53 8.18 -1.86
N MET A 117 -14.95 7.84 -0.72
CA MET A 117 -15.64 7.90 0.56
C MET A 117 -16.11 9.32 0.91
N LYS A 118 -15.33 10.36 0.61
CA LYS A 118 -15.76 11.76 0.77
C LYS A 118 -16.96 12.10 -0.11
N SER A 119 -16.95 11.62 -1.35
CA SER A 119 -18.06 11.83 -2.30
C SER A 119 -19.33 11.13 -1.81
N ALA A 120 -19.21 9.88 -1.36
CA ALA A 120 -20.35 9.13 -0.85
C ALA A 120 -20.92 9.70 0.46
N VAL A 121 -20.09 10.28 1.31
CA VAL A 121 -20.55 11.00 2.50
C VAL A 121 -21.34 12.26 2.14
N ALA A 122 -20.97 12.96 1.07
CA ALA A 122 -21.72 14.13 0.60
C ALA A 122 -23.15 13.73 0.20
N ASP A 123 -23.29 12.68 -0.61
CA ASP A 123 -24.59 12.14 -1.02
C ASP A 123 -25.42 11.62 0.18
N ILE A 124 -24.80 10.96 1.17
CA ILE A 124 -25.52 10.52 2.39
C ILE A 124 -26.10 11.70 3.16
N ASN A 125 -25.35 12.80 3.26
CA ASN A 125 -25.82 13.99 3.96
C ASN A 125 -26.99 14.67 3.24
N GLU A 126 -27.17 14.43 1.94
CA GLU A 126 -28.31 14.92 1.15
C GLU A 126 -29.52 13.98 1.19
N VAL A 127 -29.31 12.67 1.35
CA VAL A 127 -30.36 11.65 1.14
C VAL A 127 -30.83 10.98 2.44
N SER A 128 -30.02 10.98 3.51
CA SER A 128 -30.27 10.20 4.73
C SER A 128 -30.35 11.04 6.00
N ASN A 129 -31.56 11.11 6.57
CA ASN A 129 -31.81 11.61 7.93
C ASN A 129 -31.43 10.63 9.05
N GLN A 130 -30.91 9.43 8.71
CA GLN A 130 -30.60 8.39 9.70
C GLN A 130 -29.19 8.52 10.30
N THR A 131 -28.39 9.49 9.87
CA THR A 131 -27.06 9.72 10.42
C THR A 131 -27.11 10.63 11.65
N THR A 132 -26.91 10.05 12.83
CA THR A 132 -26.85 10.75 14.11
C THR A 132 -25.41 10.92 14.61
N LYS A 133 -25.20 11.79 15.60
CA LYS A 133 -23.87 11.97 16.22
C LYS A 133 -23.32 10.67 16.82
N GLU A 134 -24.20 9.76 17.25
CA GLU A 134 -23.85 8.50 17.91
C GLU A 134 -23.46 7.40 16.91
N ASN A 135 -24.12 7.30 15.75
CA ASN A 135 -23.83 6.25 14.77
C ASN A 135 -22.80 6.64 13.70
N ARG A 136 -22.39 7.91 13.64
CA ARG A 136 -21.45 8.46 12.63
C ARG A 136 -20.17 7.64 12.44
N LYS A 137 -19.58 7.13 13.52
CA LYS A 137 -18.38 6.29 13.46
C LYS A 137 -18.64 4.97 12.74
N ASP A 138 -19.78 4.36 13.03
CA ASP A 138 -20.20 3.09 12.43
C ASP A 138 -20.56 3.28 10.96
N VAL A 139 -21.22 4.40 10.63
CA VAL A 139 -21.49 4.82 9.24
C VAL A 139 -20.19 4.98 8.46
N LEU A 140 -19.20 5.71 8.98
CA LEU A 140 -17.90 5.89 8.32
C LEU A 140 -17.14 4.57 8.16
N SER A 141 -17.18 3.71 9.18
CA SER A 141 -16.55 2.38 9.15
C SER A 141 -17.21 1.46 8.12
N LEU A 142 -18.54 1.44 8.09
CA LEU A 142 -19.33 0.67 7.15
C LEU A 142 -19.07 1.14 5.71
N LEU A 143 -19.05 2.46 5.51
CA LEU A 143 -18.84 3.06 4.20
C LEU A 143 -17.41 2.84 3.70
N PHE A 144 -16.39 3.02 4.55
CA PHE A 144 -15.01 2.71 4.17
C PHE A 144 -14.85 1.24 3.78
N LYS A 145 -15.50 0.33 4.53
CA LYS A 145 -15.55 -1.10 4.18
C LYS A 145 -16.23 -1.33 2.84
N GLY A 146 -17.37 -0.69 2.59
CA GLY A 146 -18.08 -0.75 1.32
C GLY A 146 -17.20 -0.31 0.16
N VAL A 147 -16.60 0.88 0.24
CA VAL A 147 -15.71 1.41 -0.79
C VAL A 147 -14.54 0.46 -1.05
N ILE A 148 -13.84 -0.01 -0.01
CA ILE A 148 -12.69 -0.89 -0.20
C ILE A 148 -13.09 -2.25 -0.78
N HIS A 149 -14.13 -2.89 -0.25
CA HIS A 149 -14.46 -4.27 -0.59
C HIS A 149 -15.31 -4.42 -1.85
N ILE A 150 -16.19 -3.46 -2.14
CA ILE A 150 -17.12 -3.52 -3.28
C ILE A 150 -16.54 -2.79 -4.50
N ILE A 151 -15.77 -1.71 -4.28
CA ILE A 151 -15.23 -0.90 -5.38
C ILE A 151 -13.73 -1.15 -5.56
N THR A 152 -12.91 -0.77 -4.58
CA THR A 152 -11.45 -0.69 -4.75
C THR A 152 -10.82 -2.06 -4.99
N ILE A 153 -11.13 -3.07 -4.18
CA ILE A 153 -10.54 -4.41 -4.34
C ILE A 153 -10.89 -5.01 -5.70
N PRO A 154 -12.18 -5.10 -6.13
CA PRO A 154 -12.53 -5.64 -7.44
C PRO A 154 -11.88 -4.85 -8.59
N MET A 155 -11.88 -3.53 -8.49
CA MET A 155 -11.29 -2.63 -9.48
C MET A 155 -9.79 -2.91 -9.66
N VAL A 156 -9.03 -2.88 -8.56
CA VAL A 156 -7.59 -3.14 -8.59
C VAL A 156 -7.28 -4.58 -8.99
N SER A 157 -8.10 -5.54 -8.56
CA SER A 157 -7.95 -6.95 -8.95
C SER A 157 -8.05 -7.12 -10.46
N LYS A 158 -9.03 -6.46 -11.10
CA LYS A 158 -9.22 -6.48 -12.56
C LYS A 158 -8.01 -5.90 -13.27
N VAL A 159 -7.57 -4.70 -12.86
CA VAL A 159 -6.37 -4.04 -13.40
C VAL A 159 -5.12 -4.91 -13.33
N VAL A 160 -4.86 -5.51 -12.17
CA VAL A 160 -3.69 -6.37 -11.98
C VAL A 160 -3.76 -7.62 -12.86
N SER A 161 -4.95 -8.21 -12.98
CA SER A 161 -5.14 -9.42 -13.78
C SER A 161 -4.97 -9.13 -15.27
N ASP A 162 -5.47 -7.99 -15.75
CA ASP A 162 -5.44 -7.60 -17.15
C ASP A 162 -4.04 -7.14 -17.61
N LYS A 163 -3.23 -6.55 -16.72
CA LYS A 163 -1.97 -5.87 -17.09
C LYS A 163 -0.70 -6.59 -16.64
N VAL A 164 -0.79 -7.58 -15.76
CA VAL A 164 0.37 -8.31 -15.21
C VAL A 164 0.33 -9.77 -15.66
N PRO A 165 0.78 -10.09 -16.89
CA PRO A 165 0.85 -11.47 -17.33
C PRO A 165 1.81 -12.28 -16.43
N PHE A 166 1.51 -13.56 -16.24
CA PHE A 166 2.27 -14.55 -15.45
C PHE A 166 2.33 -14.33 -13.92
N VAL A 167 2.42 -13.09 -13.44
CA VAL A 167 2.60 -12.77 -12.00
C VAL A 167 1.36 -12.12 -11.37
N GLY A 168 0.36 -11.73 -12.18
CA GLY A 168 -0.83 -11.00 -11.73
C GLY A 168 -1.59 -11.69 -10.61
N GLY A 169 -1.67 -13.03 -10.61
CA GLY A 169 -2.34 -13.78 -9.54
C GLY A 169 -1.69 -13.60 -8.15
N ILE A 170 -0.35 -13.58 -8.09
CA ILE A 170 0.39 -13.40 -6.84
C ILE A 170 0.23 -11.96 -6.35
N VAL A 171 0.40 -11.00 -7.26
CA VAL A 171 0.26 -9.56 -6.96
C VAL A 171 -1.15 -9.26 -6.47
N ASN A 172 -2.17 -9.76 -7.16
CA ASN A 172 -3.57 -9.59 -6.78
C ASN A 172 -3.83 -10.11 -5.37
N ARG A 173 -3.31 -11.30 -5.03
CA ARG A 173 -3.41 -11.87 -3.68
C ARG A 173 -2.77 -10.97 -2.62
N ILE A 174 -1.61 -10.39 -2.90
CA ILE A 174 -0.91 -9.46 -1.99
C ILE A 174 -1.73 -8.19 -1.80
N VAL A 175 -2.14 -7.55 -2.90
CA VAL A 175 -2.89 -6.29 -2.87
C VAL A 175 -4.23 -6.46 -2.14
N LYS A 176 -5.00 -7.51 -2.46
CA LYS A 176 -6.25 -7.84 -1.78
C LYS A 176 -6.05 -8.02 -0.28
N LYS A 177 -4.98 -8.71 0.13
CA LYS A 177 -4.65 -8.91 1.55
C LYS A 177 -4.30 -7.59 2.24
N ILE A 178 -3.52 -6.71 1.61
CA ILE A 178 -3.16 -5.40 2.17
C ILE A 178 -4.42 -4.53 2.33
N LEU A 179 -5.23 -4.41 1.28
CA LEU A 179 -6.47 -3.61 1.31
C LEU A 179 -7.46 -4.11 2.35
N THR A 180 -7.61 -5.44 2.47
CA THR A 180 -8.48 -6.05 3.50
C THR A 180 -7.95 -5.75 4.91
N LEU A 181 -6.64 -5.87 5.14
CA LEU A 181 -6.03 -5.55 6.43
C LEU A 181 -6.17 -4.08 6.80
N VAL A 182 -6.05 -3.18 5.82
CA VAL A 182 -6.28 -1.75 6.01
C VAL A 182 -7.73 -1.51 6.39
N SER A 183 -8.67 -1.98 5.58
CA SER A 183 -10.12 -1.91 5.82
C SER A 183 -10.53 -2.40 7.21
N ASP A 184 -9.97 -3.52 7.67
CA ASP A 184 -10.28 -4.08 8.99
C ASP A 184 -9.64 -3.34 10.16
N LYS A 185 -8.53 -2.63 9.94
CA LYS A 185 -7.78 -1.92 11.00
C LYS A 185 -8.08 -0.43 11.09
N VAL A 186 -8.84 0.13 10.15
CA VAL A 186 -9.28 1.52 10.26
C VAL A 186 -10.14 1.71 11.49
N LYS A 187 -9.76 2.71 12.29
CA LYS A 187 -10.52 3.19 13.44
C LYS A 187 -10.75 4.68 13.24
N PHE A 188 -12.02 5.07 13.23
CA PHE A 188 -12.41 6.48 13.27
C PHE A 188 -12.45 6.92 14.75
N ASP A 189 -11.79 8.03 15.06
CA ASP A 189 -11.58 8.52 16.44
C ASP A 189 -12.82 9.29 16.92
N GLU A 190 -13.54 8.70 17.86
CA GLU A 190 -14.86 9.15 18.33
C GLU A 190 -14.77 10.32 19.33
N GLU A 191 -13.70 10.38 20.12
CA GLU A 191 -13.52 11.43 21.14
C GLU A 191 -13.15 12.76 20.49
N LYS A 192 -12.29 12.72 19.46
CA LYS A 192 -12.00 13.90 18.64
C LYS A 192 -13.22 14.37 17.83
N LEU A 193 -14.02 13.41 17.36
CA LEU A 193 -15.30 13.67 16.71
C LEU A 193 -16.28 14.42 17.64
N LYS A 194 -16.42 13.97 18.89
CA LYS A 194 -17.31 14.60 19.90
C LYS A 194 -16.84 16.00 20.29
N ASN A 195 -15.54 16.21 20.44
CA ASN A 195 -14.96 17.52 20.81
C ASN A 195 -15.05 18.59 19.71
N GLU A 196 -15.12 18.21 18.44
CA GLU A 196 -15.29 19.16 17.33
C GLU A 196 -16.74 19.54 17.07
N LEU A 197 -17.68 18.67 17.47
CA LEU A 197 -19.13 18.89 17.35
C LEU A 197 -19.68 19.80 18.44
N SER A 198 -19.09 19.79 19.64
CA SER A 198 -19.48 20.71 20.73
C SER A 198 -19.14 22.17 20.44
N LYS A 199 -18.35 22.46 19.40
CA LYS A 199 -18.00 23.81 18.97
C LYS A 199 -18.87 24.36 17.82
N ASN A 200 -19.70 23.55 17.19
CA ASN A 200 -20.24 23.82 15.86
C ASN A 200 -21.65 23.20 15.67
N GLU A 201 -22.71 23.95 15.98
CA GLU A 201 -24.10 23.44 16.08
C GLU A 201 -24.87 23.31 14.74
N ASP A 202 -24.41 23.87 13.62
CA ASP A 202 -25.16 23.81 12.34
C ASP A 202 -24.98 22.51 11.52
N GLU A 203 -26.01 22.10 10.77
CA GLU A 203 -26.00 20.96 9.83
C GLU A 203 -24.88 21.02 8.77
N SER A 204 -24.46 22.22 8.33
CA SER A 204 -23.30 22.35 7.42
C SER A 204 -21.97 21.95 8.07
N ASN A 205 -21.93 21.82 9.40
CA ASN A 205 -20.77 21.29 10.12
C ASN A 205 -20.74 19.76 10.15
N ALA A 206 -21.85 19.06 9.88
CA ALA A 206 -21.88 17.60 9.88
C ALA A 206 -20.95 17.04 8.78
N LEU A 207 -21.10 17.53 7.56
CA LEU A 207 -20.25 17.16 6.42
C LEU A 207 -18.78 17.53 6.67
N LYS A 208 -18.50 18.72 7.19
CA LYS A 208 -17.13 19.14 7.56
C LYS A 208 -16.49 18.20 8.57
N VAL A 209 -17.24 17.78 9.59
CA VAL A 209 -16.76 16.85 10.62
C VAL A 209 -16.51 15.46 10.02
N TYR A 210 -17.33 14.99 9.07
CA TYR A 210 -17.06 13.75 8.36
C TYR A 210 -15.78 13.83 7.49
N LEU A 211 -15.65 14.87 6.67
CA LEU A 211 -14.47 15.08 5.83
C LEU A 211 -13.19 15.15 6.66
N LYS A 212 -13.26 15.85 7.81
CA LYS A 212 -12.15 15.95 8.74
C LYS A 212 -11.83 14.60 9.39
N SER A 213 -12.84 13.81 9.73
CA SER A 213 -12.65 12.43 10.24
C SER A 213 -12.00 11.51 9.22
N ILE A 214 -12.37 11.62 7.94
CA ILE A 214 -11.73 10.89 6.84
C ILE A 214 -10.25 11.31 6.74
N SER A 215 -9.96 12.62 6.84
CA SER A 215 -8.58 13.12 6.83
C SER A 215 -7.75 12.62 8.02
N PHE A 216 -8.36 12.51 9.21
CA PHE A 216 -7.69 11.92 10.39
C PHE A 216 -7.48 10.42 10.24
N ALA A 217 -8.47 9.70 9.71
CA ALA A 217 -8.36 8.28 9.42
C ALA A 217 -7.25 8.00 8.40
N SER A 218 -7.02 8.90 7.43
CA SER A 218 -5.88 8.83 6.51
C SER A 218 -4.55 8.68 7.27
N ASN A 219 -4.29 9.51 8.29
CA ASN A 219 -3.08 9.39 9.10
C ASN A 219 -3.00 8.04 9.85
N GLY A 220 -4.12 7.53 10.35
CA GLY A 220 -4.21 6.20 10.96
C GLY A 220 -3.87 5.09 9.96
N ILE A 221 -4.42 5.16 8.75
CA ILE A 221 -4.15 4.22 7.67
C ILE A 221 -2.68 4.27 7.26
N LYS A 222 -2.09 5.46 7.16
CA LYS A 222 -0.67 5.64 6.86
C LYS A 222 0.21 4.92 7.88
N LYS A 223 -0.14 4.98 9.17
CA LYS A 223 0.56 4.23 10.23
C LYS A 223 0.41 2.72 10.07
N VAL A 224 -0.81 2.22 9.80
CA VAL A 224 -1.06 0.79 9.57
C VAL A 224 -0.29 0.27 8.36
N MET A 225 -0.26 1.05 7.27
CA MET A 225 0.50 0.74 6.07
C MET A 225 2.01 0.76 6.34
N ASN A 226 2.53 1.80 7.02
CA ASN A 226 3.92 1.86 7.45
C ASN A 226 4.32 0.63 8.28
N PHE A 227 3.47 0.22 9.21
CA PHE A 227 3.70 -0.96 10.04
C PHE A 227 3.70 -2.24 9.20
N THR A 228 2.68 -2.46 8.38
CA THR A 228 2.54 -3.67 7.53
C THR A 228 3.74 -3.81 6.59
N PHE A 229 4.11 -2.75 5.88
CA PHE A 229 5.27 -2.76 5.00
C PHE A 229 6.59 -2.82 5.78
N GLY A 230 6.67 -2.22 6.96
CA GLY A 230 7.83 -2.33 7.84
C GLY A 230 8.10 -3.77 8.26
N VAL A 231 7.07 -4.51 8.66
CA VAL A 231 7.15 -5.94 9.01
C VAL A 231 7.58 -6.77 7.78
N ALA A 232 7.03 -6.49 6.60
CA ALA A 232 7.41 -7.18 5.37
C ALA A 232 8.85 -6.90 4.93
N GLN A 233 9.36 -5.67 5.14
CA GLN A 233 10.73 -5.28 4.80
C GLN A 233 11.77 -5.76 5.82
N PHE A 234 11.38 -5.99 7.07
CA PHE A 234 12.31 -6.34 8.14
C PHE A 234 13.24 -7.52 7.82
N PRO A 235 12.77 -8.71 7.39
CA PRO A 235 13.66 -9.82 7.07
C PRO A 235 14.62 -9.49 5.92
N LEU A 236 14.16 -8.72 4.92
CA LEU A 236 15.01 -8.29 3.81
C LEU A 236 16.08 -7.30 4.26
N LYS A 237 15.76 -6.38 5.19
CA LYS A 237 16.75 -5.45 5.77
C LYS A 237 17.80 -6.20 6.59
N VAL A 238 17.40 -7.22 7.35
CA VAL A 238 18.33 -8.05 8.13
C VAL A 238 19.25 -8.82 7.19
N LEU A 239 18.71 -9.50 6.18
CA LEU A 239 19.50 -10.22 5.19
C LEU A 239 20.45 -9.30 4.42
N PHE A 240 19.95 -8.14 3.97
CA PHE A 240 20.78 -7.13 3.34
C PHE A 240 21.91 -6.65 4.26
N GLY A 241 21.62 -6.38 5.54
CA GLY A 241 22.62 -5.99 6.52
C GLY A 241 23.70 -7.05 6.74
N ILE A 242 23.31 -8.34 6.79
CA ILE A 242 24.26 -9.45 6.88
C ILE A 242 25.15 -9.52 5.63
N ILE A 243 24.56 -9.45 4.43
CA ILE A 243 25.31 -9.50 3.17
C ILE A 243 26.26 -8.31 3.04
N LEU A 244 25.81 -7.12 3.45
CA LEU A 244 26.63 -5.92 3.43
C LEU A 244 27.78 -6.00 4.43
N LEU A 245 27.54 -6.53 5.64
CA LEU A 245 28.58 -6.80 6.63
C LEU A 245 29.61 -7.80 6.08
N LEU A 246 29.15 -8.90 5.48
CA LEU A 246 30.02 -9.90 4.85
C LEU A 246 30.83 -9.30 3.70
N LEU A 247 30.21 -8.44 2.88
CA LEU A 247 30.90 -7.72 1.81
C LEU A 247 31.99 -6.80 2.36
N ILE A 248 31.71 -6.01 3.39
CA ILE A 248 32.71 -5.12 4.02
C ILE A 248 33.86 -5.93 4.62
N LEU A 249 33.55 -7.00 5.38
CA LEU A 249 34.58 -7.86 5.97
C LEU A 249 35.43 -8.53 4.89
N PHE A 250 34.81 -8.99 3.80
CA PHE A 250 35.51 -9.57 2.67
C PHE A 250 36.45 -8.56 2.02
N LEU A 251 35.97 -7.35 1.73
CA LEU A 251 36.78 -6.27 1.16
C LEU A 251 37.95 -5.88 2.06
N TYR A 252 37.76 -5.86 3.39
CA TYR A 252 38.80 -5.56 4.37
C TYR A 252 39.86 -6.67 4.48
N LEU A 253 39.50 -7.93 4.22
CA LEU A 253 40.44 -9.05 4.33
C LEU A 253 41.34 -9.21 3.10
N ILE A 254 40.91 -8.69 1.95
CA ILE A 254 41.62 -8.81 0.67
C ILE A 254 42.40 -7.56 0.27
N ASN A 255 42.39 -6.52 1.11
CA ASN A 255 43.06 -5.24 0.88
C ASN A 255 43.85 -4.86 2.13
#